data_AF-A0A951DP20-F1
#
_entry.id   AF-A0A951DP20-F1
#
_cell.length_a   1.000
_cell.length_b   1.000
_cell.length_c   1.000
_cell.angle_alpha   90.00
_cell.angle_beta   90.00
_cell.angle_gamma   90.00
#
_symmetry.space_group_name_H-M   'P 1'
#
loop_
_entity.id
_entity.type
_entity.pdbx_description
1 polymer ?
#
loop_
_entity_poly.entity_id
_entity_poly.type
_entity_poly.pdbx_seq_one_letter_code
_entity_poly.pdbx_strand_id
1 'polypeptide(L)'
;DAEGAERYFRVDVTGAAERDHARVAARTVAASPLVKSAVHGADPNWGRIVAALGRSGATFALDRCRITIGGVTVFDRGAPTGGDLETVRAALRRPRVDVAVDLGAGDAHGHAWGCDLTPEYVHINADYTT
;
A
#
# COMPACT_ATOMS: atom_id res chain seq x y z
N ASP A 1 2.41 16.02 11.33
CA ASP A 1 3.64 15.92 10.54
C ASP A 1 4.32 14.63 10.95
N ALA A 2 4.74 13.79 9.99
CA ALA A 2 5.42 12.52 10.29
C ALA A 2 6.93 12.70 10.05
N GLU A 3 7.75 12.27 11.01
CA GLU A 3 9.19 12.52 11.00
C GLU A 3 9.85 12.05 9.70
N GLY A 4 10.49 12.99 9.00
CA GLY A 4 11.20 12.75 7.74
C GLY A 4 10.31 12.34 6.55
N ALA A 5 8.98 12.39 6.65
CA ALA A 5 8.09 11.98 5.57
C ALA A 5 8.02 13.01 4.42
N GLU A 6 8.15 12.53 3.19
CA GLU A 6 7.97 13.35 1.98
C GLU A 6 6.62 13.08 1.31
N ARG A 7 6.05 11.89 1.54
CA ARG A 7 4.82 11.44 0.89
C ARG A 7 3.88 10.80 1.89
N TYR A 8 2.60 11.06 1.69
CA TYR A 8 1.52 10.39 2.40
C TYR A 8 0.79 9.47 1.42
N PHE A 9 0.35 8.31 1.92
CA PHE A 9 -0.45 7.42 1.10
C PHE A 9 -1.63 6.86 1.89
N ARG A 10 -2.73 6.66 1.18
CA ARG A 10 -3.93 6.01 1.71
C ARG A 10 -4.03 4.63 1.11
N VAL A 11 -4.21 3.63 1.96
CA VAL A 11 -4.56 2.28 1.55
C VAL A 11 -6.05 2.10 1.79
N ASP A 12 -6.81 1.99 0.70
CA ASP A 12 -8.22 1.64 0.72
C ASP A 12 -8.38 0.16 0.40
N VAL A 13 -8.98 -0.60 1.32
CA VAL A 13 -9.30 -2.02 1.15
C VAL A 13 -10.80 -2.19 1.03
N THR A 14 -11.25 -2.80 -0.07
CA THR A 14 -12.63 -3.23 -0.30
C THR A 14 -12.68 -4.75 -0.47
N GLY A 15 -13.88 -5.29 -0.62
CA GLY A 15 -14.02 -6.68 -0.98
C GLY A 15 -13.71 -7.64 0.16
N ALA A 16 -13.64 -7.20 1.41
CA ALA A 16 -13.30 -8.09 2.51
C ALA A 16 -14.52 -8.88 2.99
N ALA A 17 -14.30 -10.10 3.49
CA ALA A 17 -15.36 -10.91 4.11
C ALA A 17 -15.95 -10.21 5.36
N GLU A 18 -15.09 -9.54 6.13
CA GLU A 18 -15.46 -8.85 7.37
C GLU A 18 -14.73 -7.52 7.50
N ARG A 19 -15.31 -6.59 8.27
CA ARG A 19 -14.77 -5.24 8.45
C ARG A 19 -13.37 -5.25 9.08
N ASP A 20 -13.13 -6.16 10.01
CA ASP A 20 -11.83 -6.25 10.68
C ASP A 20 -10.74 -6.81 9.76
N HIS A 21 -11.09 -7.70 8.82
CA HIS A 21 -10.18 -8.14 7.76
C HIS A 21 -9.78 -6.97 6.85
N ALA A 22 -10.71 -6.11 6.45
CA ALA A 22 -10.39 -4.93 5.65
C ALA A 22 -9.44 -3.97 6.40
N ARG A 23 -9.71 -3.74 7.69
CA ARG A 23 -8.89 -2.86 8.54
C ARG A 23 -7.49 -3.40 8.77
N VAL A 24 -7.35 -4.68 9.10
CA VAL A 24 -6.04 -5.29 9.35
C VAL A 24 -5.21 -5.37 8.07
N ALA A 25 -5.83 -5.66 6.93
CA ALA A 25 -5.17 -5.60 5.63
C ALA A 25 -4.65 -4.20 5.32
N ALA A 26 -5.51 -3.17 5.43
CA ALA A 26 -5.14 -1.79 5.14
C ALA A 26 -3.99 -1.32 6.05
N ARG A 27 -4.08 -1.59 7.36
CA ARG A 27 -3.03 -1.23 8.33
C ARG A 27 -1.72 -1.98 8.06
N THR A 28 -1.78 -3.25 7.71
CA THR A 28 -0.58 -4.06 7.43
C THR A 28 0.17 -3.56 6.20
N VAL A 29 -0.56 -3.19 5.15
CA VAL A 29 0.03 -2.58 3.94
C VAL A 29 0.62 -1.21 4.28
N ALA A 30 -0.12 -0.35 4.99
CA ALA A 30 0.34 0.99 5.38
C ALA A 30 1.58 0.97 6.30
N ALA A 31 1.68 -0.02 7.19
CA ALA A 31 2.80 -0.18 8.12
C ALA A 31 4.01 -0.92 7.52
N SER A 32 3.88 -1.49 6.31
CA SER A 32 4.93 -2.32 5.70
C SER A 32 6.17 -1.48 5.33
N PRO A 33 7.37 -1.73 5.92
CA PRO A 33 8.57 -0.97 5.59
C PRO A 33 8.95 -1.05 4.12
N LEU A 34 8.70 -2.21 3.48
CA LEU A 34 8.91 -2.40 2.04
C LEU A 34 7.95 -1.56 1.20
N VAL A 35 6.69 -1.43 1.60
CA VAL A 35 5.74 -0.57 0.88
C VAL A 35 6.12 0.89 1.09
N LYS A 36 6.38 1.30 2.33
CA LYS A 36 6.81 2.67 2.67
C LYS A 36 8.06 3.11 1.90
N SER A 37 9.06 2.22 1.77
CA SER A 37 10.26 2.50 0.96
C SER A 37 10.00 2.49 -0.55
N ALA A 38 9.07 1.67 -1.04
CA ALA A 38 8.67 1.71 -2.46
C ALA A 38 7.96 3.03 -2.80
N VAL A 39 7.11 3.53 -1.91
CA VAL A 39 6.48 4.84 -2.06
C VAL A 39 7.53 5.95 -2.06
N HIS A 40 8.52 5.91 -1.15
CA HIS A 40 9.63 6.87 -1.14
C HIS A 40 10.38 6.89 -2.48
N GLY A 41 10.79 5.71 -2.97
CA GLY A 41 11.53 5.57 -4.21
C GLY A 41 10.71 5.74 -5.50
N ALA A 42 9.41 6.02 -5.38
CA ALA A 42 8.46 5.98 -6.49
C ALA A 42 8.57 4.70 -7.34
N ASP A 43 8.75 3.56 -6.67
CA ASP A 43 8.86 2.24 -7.28
C ASP A 43 7.47 1.57 -7.35
N PRO A 44 6.94 1.24 -8.55
CA PRO A 44 5.60 0.67 -8.73
C PRO A 44 5.53 -0.82 -8.33
N ASN A 45 6.05 -1.15 -7.15
CA ASN A 45 6.26 -2.51 -6.69
C ASN A 45 5.04 -3.06 -5.95
N TRP A 46 4.03 -3.44 -6.73
CA TRP A 46 2.81 -4.08 -6.23
C TRP A 46 3.09 -5.43 -5.54
N GLY A 47 4.19 -6.10 -5.86
CA GLY A 47 4.59 -7.35 -5.19
C GLY A 47 4.79 -7.18 -3.68
N ARG A 48 5.30 -6.01 -3.25
CA ARG A 48 5.42 -5.66 -1.83
C ARG A 48 4.06 -5.43 -1.15
N ILE A 49 3.04 -5.00 -1.90
CA ILE A 49 1.66 -4.88 -1.41
C ILE A 49 1.05 -6.28 -1.26
N VAL A 50 1.19 -7.15 -2.26
CA VAL A 50 0.73 -8.55 -2.19
C VAL A 50 1.37 -9.27 -1.01
N ALA A 51 2.68 -9.12 -0.80
CA ALA A 51 3.38 -9.71 0.34
C ALA A 51 2.91 -9.15 1.69
N ALA A 52 2.47 -7.88 1.76
CA ALA A 52 1.87 -7.30 2.95
C ALA A 52 0.46 -7.82 3.22
N LEU A 53 -0.37 -7.97 2.18
CA LEU A 53 -1.69 -8.58 2.29
C LEU A 53 -1.58 -10.03 2.77
N GLY A 54 -0.66 -10.82 2.21
CA GLY A 54 -0.48 -12.24 2.56
C GLY A 54 -0.12 -12.47 4.03
N ARG A 55 0.56 -11.52 4.70
CA ARG A 55 0.89 -11.60 6.13
C ARG A 55 -0.08 -10.84 7.05
N SER A 56 -1.14 -10.25 6.49
CA SER A 56 -2.08 -9.41 7.26
C SER A 56 -3.04 -10.20 8.16
N GLY A 57 -3.20 -11.50 7.91
CA GLY A 57 -4.22 -12.33 8.54
C GLY A 57 -5.63 -12.14 7.98
N ALA A 58 -5.84 -11.23 7.01
CA ALA A 58 -7.12 -11.11 6.32
C ALA A 58 -7.38 -12.36 5.46
N THR A 59 -8.64 -12.82 5.45
CA THR A 59 -9.06 -13.92 4.58
C THR A 59 -9.40 -13.39 3.18
N PHE A 60 -8.63 -13.82 2.17
CA PHE A 60 -8.86 -13.52 0.76
C PHE A 60 -8.17 -14.55 -0.13
N ALA A 61 -8.42 -14.51 -1.44
CA ALA A 61 -7.73 -15.35 -2.42
C ALA A 61 -7.07 -14.47 -3.49
N LEU A 62 -5.83 -14.79 -3.88
CA LEU A 62 -5.04 -13.97 -4.81
C LEU A 62 -5.70 -13.85 -6.19
N ASP A 63 -6.36 -14.90 -6.65
CA ASP A 63 -7.11 -14.98 -7.92
C ASP A 63 -8.39 -14.12 -7.94
N ARG A 64 -8.77 -13.54 -6.80
CA ARG A 64 -9.87 -12.57 -6.68
C ARG A 64 -9.38 -11.17 -6.30
N CYS A 65 -8.09 -11.01 -6.03
CA CYS A 65 -7.53 -9.75 -5.57
C CYS A 65 -7.18 -8.82 -6.73
N ARG A 66 -7.46 -7.52 -6.54
CA ARG A 66 -7.07 -6.44 -7.46
C ARG A 66 -6.32 -5.36 -6.70
N ILE A 67 -5.25 -4.83 -7.29
CA ILE A 67 -4.49 -3.71 -6.74
C ILE A 67 -4.37 -2.61 -7.79
N THR A 68 -4.71 -1.39 -7.37
CA THR A 68 -4.63 -0.17 -8.15
C THR A 68 -3.77 0.84 -7.41
N ILE A 69 -2.79 1.43 -8.08
CA ILE A 69 -1.91 2.47 -7.53
C ILE A 69 -2.09 3.72 -8.38
N GLY A 70 -2.47 4.83 -7.77
CA GLY A 70 -2.61 6.11 -8.47
C GLY A 70 -3.62 6.07 -9.63
N GLY A 71 -4.63 5.20 -9.56
CA GLY A 71 -5.63 5.00 -10.60
C GLY A 71 -5.26 3.96 -11.67
N VAL A 72 -4.07 3.38 -11.65
CA VAL A 72 -3.65 2.32 -12.59
C VAL A 72 -3.72 0.96 -11.89
N THR A 73 -4.51 0.04 -12.45
CA THR A 73 -4.52 -1.36 -11.99
C THR A 73 -3.22 -2.03 -12.40
N VAL A 74 -2.49 -2.53 -11.42
CA VAL A 74 -1.15 -3.14 -11.59
C VAL A 74 -1.15 -4.65 -11.32
N PHE A 75 -2.18 -5.14 -10.63
CA PHE A 75 -2.40 -6.55 -10.35
C PHE A 75 -3.91 -6.82 -10.38
N ASP A 76 -4.33 -7.88 -11.07
CA ASP A 76 -5.73 -8.31 -11.12
C ASP A 76 -5.80 -9.83 -11.20
N ARG A 77 -6.62 -10.42 -10.35
CA ARG A 77 -6.98 -11.85 -10.36
C ARG A 77 -5.78 -12.80 -10.46
N GLY A 78 -4.79 -12.59 -9.60
CA GLY A 78 -3.64 -13.47 -9.48
C GLY A 78 -2.47 -13.16 -10.41
N ALA A 79 -2.59 -12.16 -11.29
CA ALA A 79 -1.57 -11.83 -12.27
C ALA A 79 -1.29 -10.31 -12.37
N PRO A 80 -0.08 -9.91 -12.77
CA PRO A 80 0.18 -8.53 -13.18
C PRO A 80 -0.60 -8.19 -14.45
N THR A 81 -1.15 -6.97 -14.51
CA THR A 81 -1.96 -6.50 -15.65
C THR A 81 -1.13 -5.95 -16.82
N GLY A 82 0.18 -5.80 -16.64
CA GLY A 82 1.03 -5.07 -17.59
C GLY A 82 0.75 -3.57 -17.65
N GLY A 83 0.06 -3.01 -16.64
CA GLY A 83 -0.34 -1.61 -16.59
C GLY A 83 0.80 -0.62 -16.80
N ASP A 84 0.47 0.62 -17.18
CA ASP A 84 1.44 1.68 -17.49
C ASP A 84 2.25 2.08 -16.25
N LEU A 85 3.44 1.48 -16.13
CA LEU A 85 4.35 1.69 -15.00
C LEU A 85 4.87 3.12 -14.92
N GLU A 86 4.99 3.84 -16.05
CA GLU A 86 5.41 5.25 -16.02
C GLU A 86 4.32 6.13 -15.41
N THR A 87 3.05 5.86 -15.75
CA THR A 87 1.92 6.53 -15.08
C THR A 87 1.88 6.21 -13.58
N VAL A 88 2.14 4.96 -13.17
CA VAL A 88 2.22 4.60 -11.74
C VAL A 88 3.37 5.35 -11.05
N ARG A 89 4.56 5.38 -11.66
CA ARG A 89 5.72 6.14 -11.14
C ARG A 89 5.39 7.63 -10.98
N ALA A 90 4.75 8.23 -11.98
CA ALA A 90 4.32 9.62 -11.93
C ALA A 90 3.31 9.87 -10.79
N ALA A 91 2.38 8.94 -10.56
CA ALA A 91 1.45 9.03 -9.44
C ALA A 91 2.16 8.87 -8.08
N LEU A 92 3.14 7.97 -7.96
CA LEU A 92 3.92 7.77 -6.74
C LEU A 92 4.80 8.97 -6.37
N ARG A 93 5.15 9.83 -7.33
CA ARG A 93 5.89 11.07 -7.07
C ARG A 93 5.03 12.19 -6.49
N ARG A 94 3.71 12.03 -6.43
CA ARG A 94 2.81 13.04 -5.85
C ARG A 94 2.92 13.04 -4.32
N PRO A 95 2.68 14.19 -3.65
CA PRO A 95 2.67 14.26 -2.18
C PRO A 95 1.64 13.33 -1.53
N ARG A 96 0.55 13.03 -2.25
CA ARG A 96 -0.49 12.08 -1.86
C ARG A 96 -0.62 10.98 -2.90
N VAL A 97 -0.49 9.74 -2.45
CA VAL A 97 -0.64 8.53 -3.25
C VAL A 97 -1.87 7.76 -2.78
N ASP A 98 -2.72 7.35 -3.72
CA ASP A 98 -3.84 6.47 -3.42
C ASP A 98 -3.51 5.03 -3.84
N VAL A 99 -3.68 4.09 -2.91
CA VAL A 99 -3.51 2.64 -3.12
C VAL A 99 -4.86 1.99 -2.83
N ALA A 100 -5.49 1.42 -3.84
CA ALA A 100 -6.74 0.68 -3.69
C ALA A 100 -6.48 -0.82 -3.84
N VAL A 101 -7.07 -1.60 -2.94
CA VAL A 101 -7.01 -3.06 -2.91
C VAL A 101 -8.43 -3.58 -2.81
N ASP A 102 -8.81 -4.44 -3.75
CA ASP A 102 -10.05 -5.22 -3.65
C ASP A 102 -9.70 -6.66 -3.33
N LEU A 103 -10.27 -7.23 -2.26
CA LEU A 103 -9.99 -8.60 -1.81
C LEU A 103 -10.91 -9.65 -2.44
N GLY A 104 -12.04 -9.23 -3.04
CA GLY A 104 -12.97 -10.14 -3.73
C GLY A 104 -13.58 -11.26 -2.86
N ALA A 105 -13.67 -11.05 -1.55
CA ALA A 105 -14.11 -11.99 -0.52
C ALA A 105 -15.42 -11.59 0.19
N GLY A 106 -15.98 -10.40 -0.06
CA GLY A 106 -17.23 -9.90 0.54
C GLY A 106 -17.45 -8.42 0.23
N ASP A 107 -18.25 -7.71 1.03
CA ASP A 107 -18.61 -6.30 0.81
C ASP A 107 -18.02 -5.33 1.85
N ALA A 108 -17.26 -5.85 2.81
CA ALA A 108 -16.69 -5.04 3.86
C ALA A 108 -15.48 -4.23 3.35
N HIS A 109 -15.28 -3.06 3.96
CA HIS A 109 -14.24 -2.11 3.58
C HIS A 109 -13.56 -1.48 4.80
N GLY A 110 -12.36 -0.95 4.58
CA GLY A 110 -11.53 -0.32 5.58
C GLY A 110 -10.42 0.48 4.92
N HIS A 111 -9.83 1.41 5.66
CA HIS A 111 -8.71 2.18 5.15
C HIS A 111 -7.68 2.44 6.26
N ALA A 112 -6.45 2.73 5.84
CA ALA A 112 -5.39 3.19 6.71
C ALA A 112 -4.55 4.23 5.99
N TRP A 113 -4.00 5.17 6.76
CA TRP A 113 -3.03 6.13 6.27
C TRP A 113 -1.63 5.68 6.64
N GLY A 114 -0.69 5.91 5.73
CA GLY A 114 0.73 5.76 5.95
C GLY A 114 1.49 6.95 5.39
N CYS A 115 2.78 7.01 5.70
CA CYS A 115 3.76 7.88 5.07
C CYS A 115 4.89 7.02 4.50
N ASP A 116 5.72 7.57 3.64
CA ASP A 116 6.90 6.87 3.16
C ASP A 116 7.95 6.60 4.27
N LEU A 117 8.99 5.83 3.95
CA LEU A 117 10.12 5.57 4.85
C LEU A 117 11.37 6.12 4.18
N THR A 118 11.87 7.22 4.72
CA THR A 118 12.99 7.98 4.15
C THR A 118 14.27 7.73 4.94
N PRO A 119 15.45 8.03 4.36
CA PRO A 119 16.69 8.07 5.13
C PRO A 119 16.63 9.06 6.30
N GLU A 120 15.92 10.19 6.12
CA GLU A 120 15.76 11.23 7.14
C GLU A 120 15.04 10.72 8.40
N TYR A 121 14.04 9.84 8.24
CA TYR A 121 13.40 9.18 9.39
C TYR A 121 14.43 8.46 10.27
N VAL A 122 15.40 7.78 9.65
CA VAL A 122 16.46 7.06 10.37
C VAL A 122 17.42 8.04 11.03
N HIS A 123 17.83 9.10 10.32
CA HIS A 123 18.71 10.14 10.87
C HIS A 123 18.09 10.78 12.13
N ILE A 124 16.82 11.20 12.05
CA ILE A 124 16.09 11.82 13.17
C ILE A 124 16.03 10.88 14.38
N ASN A 125 15.73 9.60 14.17
CA ASN A 125 15.46 8.67 15.27
C ASN A 125 16.71 7.90 15.77
N ALA A 126 17.84 7.99 15.06
CA ALA A 126 19.09 7.35 15.48
C ALA A 126 20.07 8.33 16.14
N ASP A 127 20.13 9.56 15.62
CA ASP A 127 21.18 10.52 16.02
C ASP A 127 20.71 11.47 17.13
N TYR A 128 19.39 11.56 17.36
CA TYR A 128 18.81 12.37 18.42
C TYR A 128 18.06 11.49 19.42
N THR A 129 18.06 11.89 20.70
CA THR A 129 17.07 11.37 21.66
C THR A 129 15.80 12.19 21.50
N THR A 130 14.78 11.60 20.90
CA THR A 130 13.45 12.19 20.71
C THR A 130 12.47 11.75 21.80
#